data_AF-A0A6B2LYX0-F1
#
_entry.id   AF-A0A6B2LYX0-F1
#
_cell.length_a   1.000
_cell.length_b   1.000
_cell.length_c   1.000
_cell.angle_alpha   90.00
_cell.angle_beta   90.00
_cell.angle_gamma   90.00
#
_symmetry.space_group_name_H-M   'P 1'
#
loop_
_entity.id
_entity.type
_entity.pdbx_description
1 polymer ?
#
loop_
_entity_poly.entity_id
_entity_poly.type
_entity_poly.pdbx_seq_one_letter_code
_entity_poly.pdbx_strand_id
1 'polypeptide(L)'
;MAMPKELTKQELSALREQFPILQQEVNGKPLVYLDNAATSQKPKAVIERLKRYYLEDNANIHRGVHALSQRATDDYEASRAKVASFIGAKDPGEIVFTRGATESINLVASSLAQSTLQAGDTVLVTEMEHHANIVPWQLLRDRIGIKLATVRVSDSGELDEEDFYLKLESEKPKLVSFVHVSNSLGVINPAKKLISAAHCEGIPVLLDACQSIPHFPVDVQELDCDWLVFSGHKLFGPTGIGVLYGKKDILNSMPPYQGGGDMIESVSFEKTVYKNAPERFEAGTPHIAGAIGLAAAIEFLESMDREALLAHETRLLEAATKGLQTVPGLRIIGESDNKASVISFVMDAAHPHDVASFLDAAGIAIRSGHHCTQPLMIRLGLPGTARASFSIYNTLDEVDALVEELVRIQKFFA
;
A
#
# COMPACT_ATOMS: atom_id res chain seq x y z
N MET A 1 14.29 -27.05 -3.48
CA MET A 1 13.91 -25.92 -4.36
C MET A 1 15.17 -25.38 -5.01
N ALA A 2 15.14 -25.08 -6.31
CA ALA A 2 16.25 -24.36 -6.94
C ALA A 2 16.37 -22.98 -6.28
N MET A 3 17.59 -22.46 -6.11
CA MET A 3 17.74 -21.08 -5.65
C MET A 3 17.10 -20.15 -6.69
N PRO A 4 16.34 -19.12 -6.27
CA PRO A 4 15.72 -18.19 -7.21
C PRO A 4 16.77 -17.55 -8.10
N LYS A 5 16.43 -17.31 -9.37
CA LYS A 5 17.34 -16.67 -10.33
C LYS A 5 17.64 -15.25 -9.84
N GLU A 6 18.92 -14.91 -9.69
CA GLU A 6 19.33 -13.55 -9.34
C GLU A 6 19.34 -12.65 -10.57
N LEU A 7 19.01 -11.37 -10.38
CA LEU A 7 19.23 -10.34 -11.40
C LEU A 7 20.73 -10.10 -11.57
N THR A 8 21.21 -10.26 -12.79
CA THR A 8 22.56 -9.86 -13.17
C THR A 8 22.74 -8.35 -13.07
N LYS A 9 23.99 -7.88 -12.94
CA LYS A 9 24.30 -6.42 -12.96
C LYS A 9 23.76 -5.73 -14.21
N GLN A 10 23.77 -6.42 -15.36
CA GLN A 10 23.24 -5.89 -16.61
C GLN A 10 21.71 -5.78 -16.60
N GLU A 11 21.01 -6.81 -16.12
CA GLU A 11 19.54 -6.77 -15.95
C GLU A 11 19.11 -5.66 -14.98
N LEU A 12 19.82 -5.50 -13.85
CA LEU A 12 19.54 -4.42 -12.89
C LEU A 12 19.82 -3.03 -13.47
N SER A 13 20.89 -2.86 -14.25
CA SER A 13 21.16 -1.60 -14.96
C SER A 13 20.05 -1.27 -15.96
N ALA A 14 19.63 -2.25 -16.77
CA ALA A 14 18.55 -2.08 -17.72
C ALA A 14 17.20 -1.75 -17.04
N LEU A 15 16.94 -2.36 -15.88
CA LEU A 15 15.78 -2.04 -15.03
C LEU A 15 15.84 -0.60 -14.54
N ARG A 16 16.97 -0.15 -13.99
CA ARG A 16 17.15 1.22 -13.51
C ARG A 16 16.98 2.26 -14.62
N GLU A 17 17.42 1.97 -15.84
CA GLU A 17 17.21 2.84 -17.00
C GLU A 17 15.73 3.03 -17.37
N GLN A 18 14.82 2.18 -16.88
CA GLN A 18 13.38 2.39 -17.03
C GLN A 18 12.87 3.52 -16.14
N PHE A 19 13.59 3.93 -15.10
CA PHE A 19 13.18 4.96 -14.15
C PHE A 19 14.01 6.24 -14.37
N PRO A 20 13.59 7.16 -15.26
CA PRO A 20 14.41 8.31 -15.66
C PRO A 20 14.77 9.24 -14.50
N ILE A 21 13.92 9.32 -13.47
CA ILE A 21 14.16 10.10 -12.26
C ILE A 21 15.40 9.66 -11.46
N LEU A 22 15.84 8.40 -11.59
CA LEU A 22 17.02 7.91 -10.87
C LEU A 22 18.34 8.43 -11.44
N GLN A 23 18.34 9.08 -12.61
CA GLN A 23 19.53 9.68 -13.22
C GLN A 23 19.78 11.12 -12.76
N GLN A 24 18.97 11.61 -11.83
CA GLN A 24 19.05 12.98 -11.33
C GLN A 24 20.20 13.14 -10.34
N GLU A 25 20.73 14.36 -10.25
CA GLU A 25 21.51 14.81 -9.11
C GLU A 25 20.64 15.62 -8.15
N VAL A 26 20.79 15.37 -6.86
CA VAL A 26 20.17 16.13 -5.77
C VAL A 26 21.29 16.66 -4.89
N ASN A 27 21.28 17.96 -4.59
CA ASN A 27 22.35 18.62 -3.81
C ASN A 27 23.76 18.42 -4.40
N GLY A 28 23.87 18.28 -5.73
CA GLY A 28 25.14 18.04 -6.42
C GLY A 28 25.71 16.63 -6.22
N LYS A 29 24.86 15.67 -5.82
CA LYS A 29 25.18 14.25 -5.62
C LYS A 29 24.21 13.37 -6.41
N PRO A 30 24.64 12.19 -6.91
CA PRO A 30 23.72 11.23 -7.50
C PRO A 30 22.60 10.86 -6.52
N LEU A 31 21.36 10.82 -7.01
CA LEU A 31 20.21 10.46 -6.19
C LEU A 31 20.26 8.99 -5.72
N VAL A 32 20.14 8.78 -4.41
CA VAL A 32 19.89 7.48 -3.78
C VAL A 32 18.50 7.51 -3.16
N TYR A 33 17.50 6.98 -3.86
CA TYR A 33 16.10 7.07 -3.44
C TYR A 33 15.65 5.86 -2.61
N LEU A 34 15.51 6.04 -1.29
CA LEU A 34 15.15 5.01 -0.30
C LEU A 34 13.86 5.37 0.48
N ASP A 35 12.94 6.13 -0.10
CA ASP A 35 11.60 6.44 0.48
C ASP A 35 10.45 5.78 -0.28
N ASN A 36 10.69 4.57 -0.80
CA ASN A 36 9.75 3.83 -1.65
C ASN A 36 8.45 3.45 -0.93
N ALA A 37 8.49 3.22 0.39
CA ALA A 37 7.29 2.93 1.18
C ALA A 37 6.38 4.16 1.35
N ALA A 38 6.86 5.38 1.08
CA ALA A 38 6.00 6.57 0.93
C ALA A 38 5.42 6.63 -0.48
N THR A 39 6.27 6.58 -1.51
CA THR A 39 5.86 6.46 -2.92
C THR A 39 7.00 5.89 -3.74
N SER A 40 6.71 5.06 -4.74
CA SER A 40 7.74 4.55 -5.66
C SER A 40 7.88 5.44 -6.89
N GLN A 41 8.99 5.28 -7.61
CA GLN A 41 9.24 5.98 -8.86
C GLN A 41 8.51 5.35 -10.04
N LYS A 42 8.45 6.04 -11.19
CA LYS A 42 7.61 5.64 -12.32
C LYS A 42 8.46 5.16 -13.51
N PRO A 43 8.19 3.98 -14.07
CA PRO A 43 8.91 3.51 -15.24
C PRO A 43 8.44 4.28 -16.49
N LYS A 44 9.29 4.32 -17.52
CA LYS A 44 9.00 4.93 -18.82
C LYS A 44 7.68 4.45 -19.42
N ALA A 45 7.37 3.16 -19.29
CA ALA A 45 6.12 2.57 -19.78
C ALA A 45 4.87 3.29 -19.24
N VAL A 46 4.85 3.60 -17.94
CA VAL A 46 3.73 4.32 -17.30
C VAL A 46 3.65 5.76 -17.79
N ILE A 47 4.81 6.45 -17.87
CA ILE A 47 4.89 7.84 -18.32
C ILE A 47 4.41 7.98 -19.77
N GLU A 48 4.92 7.13 -20.67
CA GLU A 48 4.53 7.16 -22.08
C GLU A 48 3.08 6.72 -22.27
N ARG A 49 2.55 5.80 -21.47
CA ARG A 49 1.12 5.43 -21.54
C ARG A 49 0.20 6.58 -21.16
N LEU A 50 0.52 7.31 -20.09
CA LEU A 50 -0.21 8.50 -19.65
C LEU A 50 -0.14 9.62 -20.69
N LYS A 51 1.06 9.87 -21.23
CA LYS A 51 1.27 10.85 -22.29
C LYS A 51 0.46 10.51 -23.54
N ARG A 52 0.49 9.24 -23.99
CA ARG A 52 -0.31 8.77 -25.12
C ARG A 52 -1.79 8.99 -24.91
N TYR A 53 -2.33 8.64 -23.73
CA TYR A 53 -3.74 8.89 -23.42
C TYR A 53 -4.12 10.35 -23.65
N TYR A 54 -3.35 11.30 -23.10
CA TYR A 54 -3.67 12.72 -23.24
C TYR A 54 -3.43 13.29 -24.64
N LEU A 55 -2.49 12.74 -25.40
CA LEU A 55 -2.21 13.20 -26.77
C LEU A 55 -3.16 12.61 -27.81
N GLU A 56 -3.65 11.38 -27.61
CA GLU A 56 -4.30 10.58 -28.67
C GLU A 56 -5.71 10.08 -28.33
N ASP A 57 -6.02 9.80 -27.06
CA ASP A 57 -7.22 9.01 -26.68
C ASP A 57 -8.18 9.71 -25.72
N ASN A 58 -7.78 10.83 -25.11
CA ASN A 58 -8.55 11.48 -24.05
C ASN A 58 -9.99 11.82 -24.46
N ALA A 59 -10.92 11.21 -23.73
CA ALA A 59 -12.35 11.50 -23.74
C ALA A 59 -12.97 11.01 -22.43
N ASN A 60 -14.20 11.46 -22.16
CA ASN A 60 -14.99 10.87 -21.09
C ASN A 60 -15.48 9.47 -21.50
N ILE A 61 -15.80 8.61 -20.52
CA ILE A 61 -16.10 7.18 -20.73
C ILE A 61 -17.61 6.87 -20.65
N HIS A 62 -17.97 5.63 -21.01
CA HIS A 62 -19.29 4.98 -20.92
C HIS A 62 -20.42 5.53 -21.81
N ARG A 63 -20.67 6.84 -21.81
CA ARG A 63 -21.88 7.43 -22.44
C ARG A 63 -21.66 8.05 -23.83
N GLY A 64 -20.42 8.11 -24.30
CA GLY A 64 -20.10 8.71 -25.60
C GLY A 64 -20.11 7.68 -26.74
N VAL A 65 -20.81 8.00 -27.82
CA VAL A 65 -20.89 7.15 -29.03
C VAL A 65 -19.76 7.44 -30.04
N HIS A 66 -18.91 8.43 -29.77
CA HIS A 66 -17.81 8.80 -30.66
C HIS A 66 -16.55 7.97 -30.39
N ALA A 67 -15.70 7.81 -31.41
CA ALA A 67 -14.56 6.90 -31.37
C ALA A 67 -13.62 7.12 -30.17
N LEU A 68 -13.31 8.37 -29.79
CA LEU A 68 -12.45 8.65 -28.62
C LEU A 68 -13.07 8.17 -27.30
N SER A 69 -14.38 8.34 -27.11
CA SER A 69 -15.05 7.88 -25.89
C SER A 69 -15.05 6.36 -25.81
N GLN A 70 -15.27 5.68 -26.94
CA GLN A 70 -15.18 4.22 -26.99
C GLN A 70 -13.77 3.74 -26.64
N ARG A 71 -12.72 4.30 -27.27
CA ARG A 71 -11.32 3.92 -26.96
C ARG A 71 -10.96 4.16 -25.49
N ALA A 72 -11.29 5.33 -24.95
CA ALA A 72 -11.04 5.63 -23.54
C ALA A 72 -11.81 4.70 -22.59
N THR A 73 -13.03 4.30 -22.96
CA THR A 73 -13.84 3.33 -22.19
C THR A 73 -13.20 1.95 -22.22
N ASP A 74 -12.82 1.48 -23.41
CA ASP A 74 -12.17 0.17 -23.58
C ASP A 74 -10.86 0.10 -22.78
N ASP A 75 -10.04 1.16 -22.83
CA ASP A 75 -8.80 1.27 -22.05
C ASP A 75 -9.06 1.28 -20.53
N TYR A 76 -10.09 1.99 -20.08
CA TYR A 76 -10.45 2.08 -18.67
C TYR A 76 -10.96 0.74 -18.11
N GLU A 77 -11.85 0.06 -18.83
CA GLU A 77 -12.36 -1.25 -18.41
C GLU A 77 -11.29 -2.35 -18.55
N ALA A 78 -10.42 -2.27 -19.56
CA ALA A 78 -9.25 -3.14 -19.65
C ALA A 78 -8.30 -2.95 -18.45
N SER A 79 -8.18 -1.72 -17.94
CA SER A 79 -7.40 -1.43 -16.74
C SER A 79 -8.00 -2.11 -15.50
N ARG A 80 -9.34 -2.11 -15.38
CA ARG A 80 -10.05 -2.82 -14.32
C ARG A 80 -9.82 -4.32 -14.38
N ALA A 81 -9.94 -4.91 -15.58
CA ALA A 81 -9.67 -6.33 -15.79
C ALA A 81 -8.21 -6.69 -15.50
N LYS A 82 -7.25 -5.82 -15.85
CA LYS A 82 -5.83 -5.99 -15.53
C LYS A 82 -5.60 -5.99 -14.02
N VAL A 83 -6.20 -5.05 -13.28
CA VAL A 83 -6.13 -5.04 -11.81
C VAL A 83 -6.72 -6.31 -11.22
N ALA A 84 -7.90 -6.75 -11.68
CA ALA A 84 -8.55 -7.96 -11.20
C ALA A 84 -7.65 -9.20 -11.39
N SER A 85 -7.11 -9.38 -12.59
CA SER A 85 -6.18 -10.47 -12.89
C SER A 85 -4.92 -10.42 -12.03
N PHE A 86 -4.37 -9.23 -11.80
CA PHE A 86 -3.12 -9.05 -11.07
C PHE A 86 -3.18 -9.48 -9.60
N ILE A 87 -4.35 -9.31 -8.97
CA ILE A 87 -4.60 -9.74 -7.58
C ILE A 87 -5.37 -11.05 -7.48
N GLY A 88 -5.61 -11.74 -8.61
CA GLY A 88 -6.37 -12.98 -8.65
C GLY A 88 -7.87 -12.83 -8.34
N ALA A 89 -8.49 -11.66 -8.52
CA ALA A 89 -9.94 -11.51 -8.36
C ALA A 89 -10.71 -12.31 -9.44
N LYS A 90 -11.92 -12.80 -9.11
CA LYS A 90 -12.71 -13.66 -10.03
C LYS A 90 -13.39 -12.86 -11.13
N ASP A 91 -13.76 -11.62 -10.84
CA ASP A 91 -14.55 -10.79 -11.72
C ASP A 91 -14.04 -9.33 -11.64
N PRO A 92 -13.79 -8.66 -12.77
CA PRO A 92 -13.45 -7.23 -12.78
C PRO A 92 -14.47 -6.35 -12.06
N GLY A 93 -15.74 -6.77 -11.95
CA GLY A 93 -16.76 -6.10 -11.16
C GLY A 93 -16.54 -6.10 -9.65
N GLU A 94 -15.53 -6.83 -9.16
CA GLU A 94 -15.05 -6.80 -7.77
C GLU A 94 -14.06 -5.67 -7.50
N ILE A 95 -13.66 -4.93 -8.55
CA ILE A 95 -12.67 -3.86 -8.48
C ILE A 95 -13.34 -2.50 -8.59
N VAL A 96 -13.23 -1.70 -7.54
CA VAL A 96 -13.64 -0.30 -7.49
C VAL A 96 -12.39 0.58 -7.51
N PHE A 97 -12.34 1.54 -8.44
CA PHE A 97 -11.30 2.57 -8.47
C PHE A 97 -11.63 3.71 -7.51
N THR A 98 -10.63 4.10 -6.73
CA THR A 98 -10.70 5.22 -5.79
C THR A 98 -9.48 6.12 -5.99
N ARG A 99 -9.34 7.19 -5.21
CA ARG A 99 -8.15 8.05 -5.20
C ARG A 99 -6.93 7.39 -4.56
N GLY A 100 -7.12 6.31 -3.80
CA GLY A 100 -6.09 5.66 -2.98
C GLY A 100 -6.73 4.75 -1.93
N ALA A 101 -5.92 3.89 -1.30
CA ALA A 101 -6.38 2.99 -0.24
C ALA A 101 -7.10 3.72 0.90
N THR A 102 -6.68 4.95 1.24
CA THR A 102 -7.38 5.78 2.23
C THR A 102 -8.84 6.02 1.86
N GLU A 103 -9.15 6.33 0.59
CA GLU A 103 -10.53 6.49 0.15
C GLU A 103 -11.26 5.15 0.13
N SER A 104 -10.59 4.07 -0.29
CA SER A 104 -11.14 2.72 -0.25
C SER A 104 -11.57 2.30 1.17
N ILE A 105 -10.77 2.56 2.19
CA ILE A 105 -11.11 2.26 3.59
C ILE A 105 -12.28 3.14 4.05
N ASN A 106 -12.29 4.43 3.70
CA ASN A 106 -13.40 5.34 4.03
C ASN A 106 -14.72 4.94 3.36
N LEU A 107 -14.66 4.41 2.13
CA LEU A 107 -15.80 3.84 1.42
C LEU A 107 -16.38 2.68 2.24
N VAL A 108 -15.55 1.69 2.59
CA VAL A 108 -16.01 0.52 3.37
C VAL A 108 -16.59 0.97 4.71
N ALA A 109 -15.89 1.83 5.45
CA ALA A 109 -16.36 2.37 6.73
C ALA A 109 -17.72 3.09 6.59
N SER A 110 -17.86 3.99 5.62
CA SER A 110 -19.07 4.79 5.43
C SER A 110 -20.26 3.96 4.96
N SER A 111 -20.02 2.97 4.09
CA SER A 111 -21.07 2.06 3.62
C SER A 111 -21.52 1.11 4.74
N LEU A 112 -20.59 0.53 5.50
CA LEU A 112 -20.94 -0.36 6.63
C LEU A 112 -21.67 0.40 7.75
N ALA A 113 -21.34 1.66 8.02
CA ALA A 113 -22.06 2.47 9.01
C ALA A 113 -23.53 2.74 8.64
N GLN A 114 -23.88 2.66 7.35
CA GLN A 114 -25.25 2.86 6.88
C GLN A 114 -26.08 1.57 6.90
N SER A 115 -25.44 0.39 6.89
CA SER A 115 -26.14 -0.89 6.72
C SER A 115 -25.95 -1.90 7.84
N THR A 116 -24.75 -1.95 8.44
CA THR A 116 -24.29 -3.12 9.20
C THR A 116 -23.80 -2.78 10.60
N LEU A 117 -22.96 -1.74 10.73
CA LEU A 117 -22.38 -1.34 12.02
C LEU A 117 -23.35 -0.44 12.79
N GLN A 118 -23.53 -0.73 14.07
CA GLN A 118 -24.36 0.06 15.00
C GLN A 118 -23.63 0.39 16.30
N ALA A 119 -24.24 1.23 17.13
CA ALA A 119 -23.70 1.58 18.44
C ALA A 119 -23.37 0.34 19.28
N GLY A 120 -22.17 0.29 19.84
CA GLY A 120 -21.69 -0.81 20.66
C GLY A 120 -21.00 -1.95 19.91
N ASP A 121 -21.13 -2.05 18.59
CA ASP A 121 -20.37 -3.01 17.77
C ASP A 121 -18.87 -2.69 17.82
N THR A 122 -18.02 -3.71 17.75
CA THR A 122 -16.55 -3.54 17.77
C THR A 122 -15.96 -3.70 16.38
N VAL A 123 -15.05 -2.79 16.01
CA VAL A 123 -14.07 -3.00 14.92
C VAL A 123 -12.72 -3.32 15.57
N LEU A 124 -12.08 -4.40 15.13
CA LEU A 124 -10.76 -4.82 15.61
C LEU A 124 -9.69 -4.44 14.58
N VAL A 125 -8.66 -3.71 15.03
CA VAL A 125 -7.48 -3.35 14.25
C VAL A 125 -6.19 -3.74 14.98
N THR A 126 -5.01 -3.52 14.40
CA THR A 126 -3.72 -3.76 15.08
C THR A 126 -3.09 -2.46 15.60
N GLU A 127 -2.13 -2.53 16.51
CA GLU A 127 -1.35 -1.36 16.93
C GLU A 127 -0.39 -0.84 15.84
N MET A 128 -0.12 -1.62 14.80
CA MET A 128 0.79 -1.26 13.69
C MET A 128 0.09 -0.68 12.47
N GLU A 129 -1.21 -0.38 12.56
CA GLU A 129 -1.96 0.20 11.45
C GLU A 129 -1.40 1.57 11.01
N HIS A 130 -1.44 1.80 9.70
CA HIS A 130 -1.32 3.14 9.14
C HIS A 130 -2.55 3.98 9.52
N HIS A 131 -2.40 5.29 9.70
CA HIS A 131 -3.49 6.20 10.09
C HIS A 131 -4.72 6.11 9.17
N ALA A 132 -4.51 5.81 7.89
CA ALA A 132 -5.58 5.56 6.92
C ALA A 132 -6.50 4.38 7.31
N ASN A 133 -5.99 3.42 8.07
CA ASN A 133 -6.74 2.28 8.60
C ASN A 133 -7.05 2.40 10.11
N ILE A 134 -7.02 3.62 10.66
CA ILE A 134 -7.40 3.92 12.05
C ILE A 134 -8.48 5.01 12.06
N VAL A 135 -8.19 6.15 11.44
CA VAL A 135 -9.01 7.36 11.52
C VAL A 135 -10.44 7.14 11.01
N PRO A 136 -10.70 6.40 9.91
CA PRO A 136 -12.07 6.13 9.47
C PRO A 136 -12.92 5.45 10.55
N TRP A 137 -12.34 4.49 11.28
CA TRP A 137 -13.00 3.77 12.36
C TRP A 137 -13.23 4.66 13.59
N GLN A 138 -12.28 5.54 13.93
CA GLN A 138 -12.46 6.53 14.98
C GLN A 138 -13.58 7.51 14.66
N LEU A 139 -13.68 7.97 13.42
CA LEU A 139 -14.79 8.82 12.98
C LEU A 139 -16.14 8.11 13.11
N LEU A 140 -16.20 6.80 12.85
CA LEU A 140 -17.42 6.01 13.10
C LEU A 140 -17.73 5.87 14.59
N ARG A 141 -16.72 5.61 15.44
CA ARG A 141 -16.89 5.59 16.91
C ARG A 141 -17.54 6.90 17.37
N ASP A 142 -17.02 8.03 16.91
CA ASP A 142 -17.48 9.35 17.35
C ASP A 142 -18.87 9.70 16.79
N ARG A 143 -19.24 9.18 15.60
CA ARG A 143 -20.53 9.45 14.94
C ARG A 143 -21.68 8.54 15.38
N ILE A 144 -21.42 7.23 15.49
CA ILE A 144 -22.47 6.22 15.72
C ILE A 144 -22.20 5.35 16.94
N GLY A 145 -21.08 5.52 17.64
CA GLY A 145 -20.82 4.85 18.92
C GLY A 145 -20.31 3.41 18.80
N ILE A 146 -19.66 3.02 17.70
CA ILE A 146 -18.92 1.75 17.66
C ILE A 146 -17.75 1.77 18.65
N LYS A 147 -17.21 0.60 19.01
CA LYS A 147 -15.95 0.45 19.73
C LYS A 147 -14.82 0.18 18.75
N LEU A 148 -13.63 0.68 19.07
CA LEU A 148 -12.41 0.36 18.35
C LEU A 148 -11.49 -0.40 19.31
N ALA A 149 -11.28 -1.69 19.05
CA ALA A 149 -10.35 -2.54 19.78
C ALA A 149 -9.06 -2.70 18.98
N THR A 150 -7.96 -2.95 19.68
CA THR A 150 -6.63 -3.09 19.09
C THR A 150 -5.98 -4.40 19.52
N VAL A 151 -5.27 -5.02 18.58
CA VAL A 151 -4.38 -6.17 18.80
C VAL A 151 -2.97 -5.68 19.02
N ARG A 152 -2.33 -6.20 20.06
CA ARG A 152 -1.00 -5.78 20.48
C ARG A 152 0.09 -6.14 19.47
N VAL A 153 1.16 -5.35 19.51
CA VAL A 153 2.42 -5.63 18.82
C VAL A 153 3.49 -5.97 19.85
N SER A 154 4.31 -6.97 19.57
CA SER A 154 5.43 -7.39 20.42
C SER A 154 6.57 -6.38 20.36
N ASP A 155 7.57 -6.53 21.24
CA ASP A 155 8.75 -5.66 21.23
C ASP A 155 9.65 -5.94 20.01
N SER A 156 9.57 -7.13 19.39
CA SER A 156 10.19 -7.45 18.09
C SER A 156 9.49 -6.77 16.91
N GLY A 157 8.32 -6.15 17.15
CA GLY A 157 7.52 -5.49 16.13
C GLY A 157 6.52 -6.40 15.42
N GLU A 158 6.38 -7.64 15.87
CA GLU A 158 5.45 -8.64 15.31
C GLU A 158 4.06 -8.51 15.90
N LEU A 159 3.04 -8.94 15.16
CA LEU A 159 1.68 -9.03 15.70
C LEU A 159 1.66 -10.07 16.84
N ASP A 160 1.06 -9.72 17.99
CA ASP A 160 0.77 -10.68 19.05
C ASP A 160 -0.43 -11.55 18.61
N GLU A 161 -0.13 -12.70 18.00
CA GLU A 161 -1.16 -13.62 17.51
C GLU A 161 -2.05 -14.18 18.63
N GLU A 162 -1.50 -14.41 19.83
CA GLU A 162 -2.29 -14.87 20.97
C GLU A 162 -3.32 -13.80 21.38
N ASP A 163 -2.89 -12.54 21.43
CA ASP A 163 -3.79 -11.40 21.67
C ASP A 163 -4.86 -11.28 20.58
N PHE A 164 -4.50 -11.53 19.31
CA PHE A 164 -5.46 -11.53 18.21
C PHE A 164 -6.60 -12.53 18.46
N TYR A 165 -6.27 -13.79 18.78
CA TYR A 165 -7.28 -14.82 19.06
C TYR A 165 -8.13 -14.48 20.29
N LEU A 166 -7.50 -14.03 21.38
CA LEU A 166 -8.21 -13.60 22.58
C LEU A 166 -9.16 -12.44 22.29
N LYS A 167 -8.78 -11.50 21.43
CA LYS A 167 -9.62 -10.37 21.02
C LYS A 167 -10.78 -10.77 20.11
N LEU A 168 -10.60 -11.75 19.22
CA LEU A 168 -11.72 -12.31 18.47
C LEU A 168 -12.81 -12.87 19.40
N GLU A 169 -12.40 -13.67 20.40
CA GLU A 169 -13.34 -14.29 21.34
C GLU A 169 -14.00 -13.29 22.30
N SER A 170 -13.19 -12.39 22.87
CA SER A 170 -13.63 -11.47 23.93
C SER A 170 -14.40 -10.26 23.40
N GLU A 171 -13.96 -9.68 22.28
CA GLU A 171 -14.58 -8.47 21.71
C GLU A 171 -15.70 -8.79 20.71
N LYS A 172 -15.67 -9.98 20.09
CA LYS A 172 -16.59 -10.44 19.04
C LYS A 172 -16.82 -9.37 17.97
N PRO A 173 -15.75 -8.91 17.29
CA PRO A 173 -15.84 -7.77 16.39
C PRO A 173 -16.75 -8.07 15.19
N LYS A 174 -17.38 -7.01 14.67
CA LYS A 174 -18.16 -7.06 13.42
C LYS A 174 -17.30 -6.90 12.17
N LEU A 175 -16.04 -6.49 12.35
CA LEU A 175 -15.06 -6.32 11.29
C LEU A 175 -13.67 -6.44 11.91
N VAL A 176 -12.79 -7.16 11.22
CA VAL A 176 -11.35 -7.12 11.46
C VAL A 176 -10.70 -6.35 10.31
N SER A 177 -9.80 -5.42 10.61
CA SER A 177 -9.00 -4.76 9.59
C SER A 177 -7.55 -4.63 9.99
N PHE A 178 -6.64 -5.07 9.11
CA PHE A 178 -5.21 -5.05 9.40
C PHE A 178 -4.33 -4.82 8.18
N VAL A 179 -3.13 -4.28 8.40
CA VAL A 179 -2.08 -4.21 7.38
C VAL A 179 -1.50 -5.59 7.06
N HIS A 180 -1.38 -5.92 5.78
CA HIS A 180 -0.65 -7.12 5.35
C HIS A 180 0.85 -6.96 5.65
N VAL A 181 1.39 -5.76 5.39
CA VAL A 181 2.79 -5.42 5.65
C VAL A 181 2.86 -4.06 6.33
N SER A 182 3.57 -3.99 7.47
CA SER A 182 3.77 -2.73 8.18
C SER A 182 4.62 -1.76 7.34
N ASN A 183 4.11 -0.57 7.05
CA ASN A 183 4.88 0.46 6.35
C ASN A 183 6.06 1.03 7.16
N SER A 184 6.07 0.80 8.47
CA SER A 184 7.08 1.32 9.39
C SER A 184 8.11 0.25 9.67
N LEU A 185 7.66 -0.96 9.99
CA LEU A 185 8.53 -2.04 10.43
C LEU A 185 8.93 -2.97 9.31
N GLY A 186 8.18 -3.05 8.21
CA GLY A 186 8.37 -4.04 7.15
C GLY A 186 7.82 -5.43 7.49
N VAL A 187 7.38 -5.68 8.72
CA VAL A 187 6.83 -6.96 9.17
C VAL A 187 5.66 -7.40 8.29
N ILE A 188 5.72 -8.64 7.81
CA ILE A 188 4.68 -9.29 7.01
C ILE A 188 3.79 -10.12 7.93
N ASN A 189 2.55 -9.69 8.12
CA ASN A 189 1.57 -10.40 8.96
C ASN A 189 1.06 -11.66 8.25
N PRO A 190 0.75 -12.75 8.99
CA PRO A 190 0.30 -14.02 8.42
C PRO A 190 -1.17 -13.93 7.96
N ALA A 191 -1.46 -13.14 6.93
CA ALA A 191 -2.80 -12.73 6.53
C ALA A 191 -3.78 -13.90 6.35
N LYS A 192 -3.36 -14.96 5.64
CA LYS A 192 -4.20 -16.16 5.42
C LYS A 192 -4.67 -16.81 6.72
N LYS A 193 -3.77 -16.90 7.72
CA LYS A 193 -4.05 -17.48 9.04
C LYS A 193 -5.04 -16.61 9.82
N LEU A 194 -4.82 -15.29 9.82
CA LEU A 194 -5.67 -14.33 10.53
C LEU A 194 -7.07 -14.22 9.89
N ILE A 195 -7.15 -14.22 8.55
CA ILE A 195 -8.42 -14.20 7.81
C ILE A 195 -9.22 -15.47 8.10
N SER A 196 -8.57 -16.65 7.99
CA SER A 196 -9.22 -17.93 8.28
C SER A 196 -9.78 -17.96 9.71
N ALA A 197 -9.04 -17.45 10.69
CA ALA A 197 -9.49 -17.37 12.08
C ALA A 197 -10.70 -16.44 12.27
N ALA A 198 -10.70 -15.26 11.66
CA ALA A 198 -11.83 -14.34 11.72
C ALA A 198 -13.08 -14.96 11.04
N HIS A 199 -12.90 -15.64 9.90
CA HIS A 199 -13.97 -16.31 9.18
C HIS A 199 -14.58 -17.49 9.93
N CYS A 200 -13.80 -18.23 10.72
CA CYS A 200 -14.34 -19.28 11.60
C CYS A 200 -15.39 -18.72 12.58
N GLU A 201 -15.28 -17.45 12.96
CA GLU A 201 -16.22 -16.74 13.82
C GLU A 201 -17.28 -15.93 13.01
N GLY A 202 -17.27 -16.04 11.69
CA GLY A 202 -18.18 -15.30 10.80
C GLY A 202 -17.88 -13.80 10.69
N ILE A 203 -16.64 -13.40 10.95
CA ILE A 203 -16.21 -12.00 11.02
C ILE A 203 -15.51 -11.62 9.70
N PRO A 204 -16.00 -10.62 8.95
CA PRO A 204 -15.39 -10.23 7.69
C PRO A 204 -14.09 -9.45 7.90
N VAL A 205 -13.22 -9.43 6.88
CA VAL A 205 -11.87 -8.87 6.94
C VAL A 205 -11.59 -7.85 5.83
N LEU A 206 -11.09 -6.67 6.21
CA LEU A 206 -10.46 -5.70 5.31
C LEU A 206 -8.93 -5.75 5.45
N LEU A 207 -8.24 -6.11 4.38
CA LEU A 207 -6.77 -6.17 4.32
C LEU A 207 -6.18 -4.91 3.66
N ASP A 208 -5.34 -4.17 4.39
CA ASP A 208 -4.51 -3.10 3.80
C ASP A 208 -3.24 -3.70 3.18
N ALA A 209 -3.23 -3.77 1.85
CA ALA A 209 -2.19 -4.39 1.05
C ALA A 209 -1.24 -3.36 0.39
N CYS A 210 -1.25 -2.10 0.85
CA CYS A 210 -0.43 -1.02 0.29
C CYS A 210 1.06 -1.33 0.21
N GLN A 211 1.58 -2.15 1.13
CA GLN A 211 2.99 -2.52 1.23
C GLN A 211 3.25 -4.00 0.96
N SER A 212 2.24 -4.78 0.55
CA SER A 212 2.45 -6.15 0.05
C SER A 212 2.45 -6.19 -1.47
N ILE A 213 1.47 -5.51 -2.08
CA ILE A 213 1.25 -5.48 -3.53
C ILE A 213 2.49 -5.09 -4.35
N PRO A 214 3.31 -4.11 -3.93
CA PRO A 214 4.53 -3.76 -4.68
C PRO A 214 5.64 -4.81 -4.60
N HIS A 215 5.66 -5.64 -3.56
CA HIS A 215 6.83 -6.45 -3.20
C HIS A 215 6.67 -7.93 -3.60
N PHE A 216 5.48 -8.51 -3.47
CA PHE A 216 5.26 -9.94 -3.74
C PHE A 216 3.83 -10.26 -4.22
N PRO A 217 3.60 -11.44 -4.83
CA PRO A 217 2.27 -11.82 -5.33
C PRO A 217 1.22 -11.85 -4.23
N VAL A 218 0.05 -11.31 -4.52
CA VAL A 218 -1.10 -11.33 -3.61
C VAL A 218 -2.27 -11.89 -4.41
N ASP A 219 -2.84 -13.00 -3.94
CA ASP A 219 -4.02 -13.62 -4.52
C ASP A 219 -5.19 -13.51 -3.52
N VAL A 220 -6.20 -12.72 -3.86
CA VAL A 220 -7.36 -12.48 -2.99
C VAL A 220 -8.25 -13.72 -2.83
N GLN A 221 -8.24 -14.65 -3.79
CA GLN A 221 -8.96 -15.92 -3.64
C GLN A 221 -8.22 -16.86 -2.68
N GLU A 222 -6.89 -16.87 -2.74
CA GLU A 222 -6.10 -17.68 -1.81
C GLU A 222 -6.18 -17.15 -0.37
N LEU A 223 -6.12 -15.82 -0.22
CA LEU A 223 -6.23 -15.16 1.09
C LEU A 223 -7.65 -15.18 1.65
N ASP A 224 -8.64 -15.18 0.76
CA ASP A 224 -10.08 -15.11 1.05
C ASP A 224 -10.52 -13.85 1.82
N CYS A 225 -9.76 -12.74 1.76
CA CYS A 225 -10.20 -11.48 2.38
C CYS A 225 -11.50 -10.95 1.75
N ASP A 226 -12.34 -10.30 2.54
CA ASP A 226 -13.64 -9.75 2.08
C ASP A 226 -13.46 -8.42 1.34
N TRP A 227 -12.48 -7.63 1.79
CA TRP A 227 -11.96 -6.46 1.08
C TRP A 227 -10.44 -6.45 1.09
N LEU A 228 -9.85 -5.91 0.03
CA LEU A 228 -8.43 -5.60 -0.05
C LEU A 228 -8.25 -4.20 -0.65
N VAL A 229 -7.35 -3.41 -0.07
CA VAL A 229 -7.07 -2.06 -0.55
C VAL A 229 -5.60 -1.87 -0.90
N PHE A 230 -5.32 -1.09 -1.95
CA PHE A 230 -3.96 -0.63 -2.23
C PHE A 230 -3.97 0.70 -3.01
N SER A 231 -2.82 1.39 -2.99
CA SER A 231 -2.63 2.67 -3.67
C SER A 231 -1.67 2.53 -4.85
N GLY A 232 -2.05 3.03 -6.03
CA GLY A 232 -1.27 2.88 -7.26
C GLY A 232 0.11 3.53 -7.22
N HIS A 233 0.26 4.65 -6.50
CA HIS A 233 1.54 5.36 -6.41
C HIS A 233 2.64 4.60 -5.67
N LYS A 234 2.31 3.53 -4.93
CA LYS A 234 3.28 2.60 -4.33
C LYS A 234 3.64 1.44 -5.27
N LEU A 235 2.77 1.12 -6.24
CA LEU A 235 2.98 0.13 -7.29
C LEU A 235 3.45 0.79 -8.60
N PHE A 236 4.40 1.71 -8.54
CA PHE A 236 5.00 2.39 -9.70
C PHE A 236 4.03 3.17 -10.60
N GLY A 237 2.74 3.22 -10.25
CA GLY A 237 1.66 3.87 -10.97
C GLY A 237 1.50 5.34 -10.60
N PRO A 238 0.54 6.03 -11.23
CA PRO A 238 0.29 7.45 -10.99
C PRO A 238 -0.23 7.71 -9.56
N THR A 239 -0.13 8.97 -9.13
CA THR A 239 -0.84 9.45 -7.94
C THR A 239 -2.34 9.59 -8.23
N GLY A 240 -3.14 9.69 -7.17
CA GLY A 240 -4.58 9.92 -7.30
C GLY A 240 -5.39 8.73 -7.80
N ILE A 241 -4.80 7.53 -7.86
CA ILE A 241 -5.51 6.29 -8.15
C ILE A 241 -5.19 5.23 -7.07
N GLY A 242 -6.21 4.51 -6.66
CA GLY A 242 -6.17 3.36 -5.77
C GLY A 242 -7.26 2.37 -6.12
N VAL A 243 -7.24 1.26 -5.41
CA VAL A 243 -8.13 0.13 -5.64
C VAL A 243 -8.77 -0.29 -4.33
N LEU A 244 -10.07 -0.55 -4.40
CA LEU A 244 -10.80 -1.39 -3.46
C LEU A 244 -11.20 -2.65 -4.21
N TYR A 245 -10.65 -3.79 -3.81
CA TYR A 245 -11.26 -5.07 -4.08
C TYR A 245 -12.31 -5.35 -3.01
N GLY A 246 -13.46 -5.91 -3.41
CA GLY A 246 -14.38 -6.56 -2.50
C GLY A 246 -15.15 -7.67 -3.18
N LYS A 247 -15.45 -8.75 -2.45
CA LYS A 247 -16.25 -9.86 -3.00
C LYS A 247 -17.56 -9.33 -3.59
N LYS A 248 -17.93 -9.79 -4.79
CA LYS A 248 -19.03 -9.22 -5.56
C LYS A 248 -20.35 -9.08 -4.78
N ASP A 249 -20.74 -10.13 -4.04
CA ASP A 249 -21.98 -10.13 -3.27
C ASP A 249 -21.91 -9.14 -2.09
N ILE A 250 -20.73 -8.99 -1.48
CA ILE A 250 -20.51 -8.03 -0.39
C ILE A 250 -20.65 -6.61 -0.93
N LEU A 251 -19.97 -6.27 -2.04
CA LEU A 251 -20.10 -4.94 -2.66
C LEU A 251 -21.55 -4.63 -3.07
N ASN A 252 -22.27 -5.61 -3.62
CA ASN A 252 -23.66 -5.42 -4.01
C ASN A 252 -24.63 -5.30 -2.82
N SER A 253 -24.26 -5.78 -1.64
CA SER A 253 -25.01 -5.57 -0.39
C SER A 253 -24.78 -4.20 0.24
N MET A 254 -23.68 -3.52 -0.10
CA MET A 254 -23.29 -2.25 0.50
C MET A 254 -24.05 -1.06 -0.12
N PRO A 255 -24.52 -0.10 0.70
CA PRO A 255 -25.12 1.13 0.21
C PRO A 255 -24.05 2.05 -0.42
N PRO A 256 -24.45 2.99 -1.29
CA PRO A 256 -23.51 3.92 -1.92
C PRO A 256 -22.70 4.76 -0.90
N TYR A 257 -21.48 5.11 -1.29
CA TYR A 257 -20.59 5.99 -0.51
C TYR A 257 -20.71 7.45 -0.95
N GLN A 258 -20.42 7.73 -2.22
CA GLN A 258 -20.59 9.04 -2.85
C GLN A 258 -21.78 8.99 -3.82
N GLY A 259 -22.49 10.11 -3.96
CA GLY A 259 -23.66 10.22 -4.85
C GLY A 259 -23.40 11.20 -6.00
N GLY A 260 -23.79 10.84 -7.21
CA GLY A 260 -23.61 11.69 -8.38
C GLY A 260 -23.96 11.01 -9.69
N GLY A 261 -23.42 11.54 -10.80
CA GLY A 261 -23.49 10.88 -12.11
C GLY A 261 -22.78 9.53 -12.12
N ASP A 262 -23.03 8.75 -13.18
CA ASP A 262 -22.39 7.46 -13.50
C ASP A 262 -22.66 6.27 -12.56
N MET A 263 -22.94 6.52 -11.28
CA MET A 263 -23.30 5.51 -10.28
C MET A 263 -24.81 5.18 -10.21
N ILE A 264 -25.63 5.89 -11.00
CA ILE A 264 -27.08 5.72 -11.08
C ILE A 264 -27.52 4.92 -12.31
N GLU A 265 -28.59 4.14 -12.16
CA GLU A 265 -29.37 3.57 -13.28
C GLU A 265 -30.44 4.57 -13.74
N SER A 266 -31.15 5.19 -12.80
CA SER A 266 -32.17 6.20 -13.06
C SER A 266 -32.29 7.19 -11.91
N VAL A 267 -32.70 8.43 -12.23
CA VAL A 267 -32.90 9.52 -11.27
C VAL A 267 -34.15 10.31 -11.61
N SER A 268 -35.01 10.52 -10.62
CA SER A 268 -36.10 11.50 -10.62
C SER A 268 -36.03 12.34 -9.34
N PHE A 269 -36.90 13.34 -9.20
CA PHE A 269 -36.97 14.13 -7.95
C PHE A 269 -37.47 13.31 -6.76
N GLU A 270 -38.24 12.25 -7.01
CA GLU A 270 -38.86 11.39 -5.99
C GLU A 270 -37.99 10.19 -5.63
N LYS A 271 -37.18 9.68 -6.57
CA LYS A 271 -36.41 8.44 -6.36
C LYS A 271 -35.17 8.35 -7.25
N THR A 272 -34.11 7.76 -6.68
CA THR A 272 -32.93 7.31 -7.40
C THR A 272 -32.81 5.79 -7.33
N VAL A 273 -32.44 5.17 -8.45
CA VAL A 273 -32.04 3.75 -8.53
C VAL A 273 -30.55 3.71 -8.85
N TYR A 274 -29.78 2.99 -8.04
CA TYR A 274 -28.33 2.90 -8.16
C TYR A 274 -27.93 1.68 -8.98
N LYS A 275 -26.79 1.77 -9.68
CA LYS A 275 -26.17 0.62 -10.34
C LYS A 275 -25.69 -0.42 -9.32
N ASN A 276 -25.28 -1.58 -9.83
CA ASN A 276 -24.50 -2.55 -9.08
C ASN A 276 -23.03 -2.13 -8.95
N ALA A 277 -22.27 -2.89 -8.18
CA ALA A 277 -20.82 -2.75 -8.17
C ALA A 277 -20.23 -3.13 -9.54
N PRO A 278 -19.16 -2.46 -9.99
CA PRO A 278 -18.37 -1.48 -9.26
C PRO A 278 -18.90 -0.04 -9.39
N GLU A 279 -19.75 0.26 -10.39
CA GLU A 279 -20.09 1.65 -10.72
C GLU A 279 -20.89 2.36 -9.62
N ARG A 280 -21.61 1.63 -8.76
CA ARG A 280 -22.26 2.18 -7.55
C ARG A 280 -21.31 3.05 -6.72
N PHE A 281 -20.02 2.74 -6.74
CA PHE A 281 -19.00 3.37 -5.91
C PHE A 281 -18.09 4.35 -6.65
N GLU A 282 -18.31 4.55 -7.95
CA GLU A 282 -17.50 5.42 -8.81
C GLU A 282 -18.35 6.62 -9.26
N ALA A 283 -18.65 7.50 -8.31
CA ALA A 283 -19.54 8.64 -8.55
C ALA A 283 -18.83 9.75 -9.35
N GLY A 284 -19.44 10.15 -10.47
CA GLY A 284 -18.91 11.17 -11.37
C GLY A 284 -17.80 10.66 -12.27
N THR A 285 -17.17 11.57 -13.03
CA THR A 285 -16.09 11.19 -13.94
C THR A 285 -14.88 10.67 -13.15
N PRO A 286 -14.44 9.42 -13.38
CA PRO A 286 -13.35 8.83 -12.62
C PRO A 286 -12.00 9.37 -13.08
N HIS A 287 -10.93 9.01 -12.36
CA HIS A 287 -9.57 9.30 -12.79
C HIS A 287 -9.13 8.35 -13.92
N ILE A 288 -9.68 8.54 -15.13
CA ILE A 288 -9.51 7.64 -16.30
C ILE A 288 -8.02 7.38 -16.60
N ALA A 289 -7.23 8.45 -16.78
CA ALA A 289 -5.80 8.34 -17.03
C ALA A 289 -5.06 7.60 -15.89
N GLY A 290 -5.54 7.73 -14.65
CA GLY A 290 -4.93 7.12 -13.47
C GLY A 290 -5.07 5.60 -13.50
N ALA A 291 -6.28 5.10 -13.79
CA ALA A 291 -6.53 3.67 -13.97
C ALA A 291 -5.68 3.09 -15.12
N ILE A 292 -5.64 3.79 -16.26
CA ILE A 292 -4.83 3.41 -17.42
C ILE A 292 -3.33 3.37 -17.10
N GLY A 293 -2.82 4.38 -16.38
CA GLY A 293 -1.43 4.41 -15.93
C GLY A 293 -1.12 3.33 -14.90
N LEU A 294 -2.06 2.98 -14.03
CA LEU A 294 -1.92 1.88 -13.08
C LEU A 294 -1.85 0.53 -13.79
N ALA A 295 -2.66 0.30 -14.81
CA ALA A 295 -2.59 -0.92 -15.63
C ALA A 295 -1.23 -1.06 -16.31
N ALA A 296 -0.67 0.02 -16.87
CA ALA A 296 0.68 0.00 -17.42
C ALA A 296 1.77 -0.28 -16.38
N ALA A 297 1.56 0.14 -15.12
CA ALA A 297 2.49 -0.17 -14.03
C ALA A 297 2.46 -1.65 -13.64
N ILE A 298 1.26 -2.23 -13.63
CA ILE A 298 1.06 -3.68 -13.43
C ILE A 298 1.70 -4.45 -14.58
N GLU A 299 1.44 -4.08 -15.83
CA GLU A 299 2.02 -4.74 -17.01
C GLU A 299 3.55 -4.67 -17.02
N PHE A 300 4.11 -3.52 -16.62
CA PHE A 300 5.55 -3.37 -16.44
C PHE A 300 6.09 -4.38 -15.42
N LEU A 301 5.44 -4.51 -14.26
CA LEU A 301 5.86 -5.45 -13.23
C LEU A 301 5.68 -6.92 -13.65
N GLU A 302 4.58 -7.25 -14.33
CA GLU A 302 4.30 -8.59 -14.87
C GLU A 302 5.23 -8.98 -16.02
N SER A 303 5.83 -8.00 -16.72
CA SER A 303 6.81 -8.26 -17.78
C SER A 303 8.15 -8.78 -17.26
N MET A 304 8.34 -8.78 -15.94
CA MET A 304 9.56 -9.21 -15.27
C MET A 304 9.36 -10.47 -14.43
N ASP A 305 10.46 -11.17 -14.17
CA ASP A 305 10.49 -12.30 -13.25
C ASP A 305 10.33 -11.81 -11.81
N ARG A 306 9.12 -11.97 -11.26
CA ARG A 306 8.81 -11.48 -9.91
C ARG A 306 9.53 -12.25 -8.81
N GLU A 307 9.90 -13.51 -9.03
CA GLU A 307 10.70 -14.27 -8.07
C GLU A 307 12.12 -13.71 -8.00
N ALA A 308 12.70 -13.36 -9.15
CA ALA A 308 14.00 -12.68 -9.20
C ALA A 308 13.97 -11.29 -8.56
N LEU A 309 12.89 -10.52 -8.75
CA LEU A 309 12.70 -9.21 -8.11
C LEU A 309 12.59 -9.33 -6.59
N LEU A 310 11.80 -10.30 -6.09
CA LEU A 310 11.69 -10.57 -4.67
C LEU A 310 13.03 -10.99 -4.07
N ALA A 311 13.76 -11.90 -4.72
CA ALA A 311 15.08 -12.32 -4.27
C ALA A 311 16.08 -11.16 -4.22
N HIS A 312 16.02 -10.24 -5.19
CA HIS A 312 16.84 -9.02 -5.18
C HIS A 312 16.50 -8.11 -4.00
N GLU A 313 15.23 -7.86 -3.72
CA GLU A 313 14.82 -7.06 -2.56
C GLU A 313 15.17 -7.72 -1.22
N THR A 314 15.05 -9.04 -1.10
CA THR A 314 15.51 -9.78 0.09
C THR A 314 17.01 -9.59 0.30
N ARG A 315 17.81 -9.66 -0.77
CA ARG A 315 19.26 -9.42 -0.70
C ARG A 315 19.61 -7.99 -0.29
N LEU A 316 18.86 -6.99 -0.77
CA LEU A 316 19.00 -5.60 -0.33
C LEU A 316 18.69 -5.46 1.16
N LEU A 317 17.58 -6.06 1.62
CA LEU A 317 17.17 -6.06 3.02
C LEU A 317 18.25 -6.70 3.91
N GLU A 318 18.76 -7.88 3.54
CA GLU A 318 19.81 -8.58 4.29
C GLU A 318 21.11 -7.77 4.36
N ALA A 319 21.56 -7.23 3.23
CA ALA A 319 22.78 -6.42 3.17
C ALA A 319 22.64 -5.14 4.00
N ALA A 320 21.51 -4.44 3.87
CA ALA A 320 21.24 -3.23 4.64
C ALA A 320 21.12 -3.54 6.14
N THR A 321 20.43 -4.62 6.52
CA THR A 321 20.33 -5.04 7.93
C THR A 321 21.71 -5.29 8.53
N LYS A 322 22.55 -6.09 7.85
CA LYS A 322 23.93 -6.37 8.28
C LYS A 322 24.78 -5.10 8.36
N GLY A 323 24.70 -4.24 7.35
CA GLY A 323 25.47 -2.99 7.30
C GLY A 323 25.06 -2.01 8.41
N LEU A 324 23.77 -1.81 8.63
CA LEU A 324 23.24 -0.94 9.67
C LEU A 324 23.63 -1.41 11.08
N GLN A 325 23.68 -2.72 11.33
CA GLN A 325 24.17 -3.30 12.60
C GLN A 325 25.64 -2.98 12.88
N THR A 326 26.44 -2.57 11.88
CA THR A 326 27.83 -2.14 12.09
C THR A 326 27.97 -0.69 12.54
N VAL A 327 26.90 0.12 12.44
CA VAL A 327 26.92 1.54 12.80
C VAL A 327 26.80 1.68 14.33
N PRO A 328 27.81 2.23 15.03
CA PRO A 328 27.77 2.34 16.49
C PRO A 328 26.57 3.18 16.98
N GLY A 329 25.83 2.68 17.97
CA GLY A 329 24.67 3.38 18.54
C GLY A 329 23.44 3.42 17.63
N LEU A 330 23.44 2.72 16.50
CA LEU A 330 22.25 2.51 15.67
C LEU A 330 21.48 1.28 16.12
N ARG A 331 20.16 1.39 16.21
CA ARG A 331 19.26 0.27 16.50
C ARG A 331 18.14 0.18 15.48
N ILE A 332 17.98 -0.99 14.89
CA ILE A 332 16.86 -1.31 13.99
C ILE A 332 15.59 -1.49 14.82
N ILE A 333 14.46 -1.01 14.30
CA ILE A 333 13.14 -1.14 14.90
C ILE A 333 12.30 -2.07 14.02
N GLY A 334 11.84 -3.18 14.60
CA GLY A 334 11.21 -4.29 13.89
C GLY A 334 12.27 -5.27 13.41
N GLU A 335 12.42 -6.41 14.08
CA GLU A 335 13.48 -7.41 13.82
C GLU A 335 12.92 -8.78 13.45
N SER A 336 11.66 -8.83 12.99
CA SER A 336 11.06 -10.07 12.47
C SER A 336 11.90 -10.69 11.34
N ASP A 337 11.95 -12.02 11.29
CA ASP A 337 12.56 -12.75 10.19
C ASP A 337 11.75 -12.64 8.88
N ASN A 338 10.44 -12.35 8.99
CA ASN A 338 9.53 -12.25 7.85
C ASN A 338 9.17 -10.79 7.55
N LYS A 339 10.01 -10.13 6.74
CA LYS A 339 9.88 -8.70 6.46
C LYS A 339 10.03 -8.37 4.97
N ALA A 340 9.26 -7.38 4.53
CA ALA A 340 9.51 -6.65 3.30
C ALA A 340 10.75 -5.76 3.45
N SER A 341 11.22 -5.21 2.33
CA SER A 341 12.45 -4.42 2.21
C SER A 341 12.35 -2.99 2.81
N VAL A 342 11.86 -2.90 4.05
CA VAL A 342 11.67 -1.68 4.84
C VAL A 342 12.39 -1.80 6.18
N ILE A 343 13.25 -0.82 6.49
CA ILE A 343 14.02 -0.76 7.72
C ILE A 343 13.79 0.58 8.40
N SER A 344 13.10 0.55 9.54
CA SER A 344 13.12 1.65 10.49
C SER A 344 14.30 1.51 11.44
N PHE A 345 14.91 2.62 11.81
CA PHE A 345 16.01 2.65 12.77
C PHE A 345 16.04 3.96 13.56
N VAL A 346 16.71 3.92 14.69
CA VAL A 346 17.06 5.07 15.53
C VAL A 346 18.56 5.06 15.77
N MET A 347 19.13 6.22 16.13
CA MET A 347 20.55 6.35 16.42
C MET A 347 20.73 7.19 17.68
N ASP A 348 21.51 6.71 18.64
CA ASP A 348 21.74 7.39 19.93
C ASP A 348 22.32 8.79 19.75
N ALA A 349 23.16 8.95 18.73
CA ALA A 349 23.89 10.18 18.45
C ALA A 349 23.01 11.30 17.84
N ALA A 350 21.86 10.99 17.23
CA ALA A 350 21.10 12.00 16.49
C ALA A 350 19.58 11.72 16.45
N HIS A 351 18.80 12.80 16.49
CA HIS A 351 17.35 12.70 16.30
C HIS A 351 17.04 12.23 14.86
N PRO A 352 15.99 11.42 14.62
CA PRO A 352 15.66 10.93 13.27
C PRO A 352 15.54 12.01 12.18
N HIS A 353 15.08 13.20 12.56
CA HIS A 353 15.00 14.34 11.65
C HIS A 353 16.39 14.82 11.19
N ASP A 354 17.35 14.87 12.11
CA ASP A 354 18.72 15.29 11.79
C ASP A 354 19.39 14.25 10.89
N VAL A 355 19.22 12.96 11.21
CA VAL A 355 19.70 11.86 10.35
C VAL A 355 19.20 11.99 8.91
N ALA A 356 17.89 12.21 8.72
CA ALA A 356 17.32 12.40 7.39
C ALA A 356 17.86 13.66 6.69
N SER A 357 18.08 14.76 7.43
CA SER A 357 18.60 16.01 6.87
C SER A 357 20.05 15.87 6.38
N PHE A 358 20.90 15.17 7.14
CA PHE A 358 22.28 14.89 6.75
C PHE A 358 22.34 13.93 5.55
N LEU A 359 21.51 12.89 5.54
CA LEU A 359 21.41 11.97 4.40
C LEU A 359 20.94 12.68 3.13
N ASP A 360 19.95 13.58 3.21
CA ASP A 360 19.50 14.36 2.05
C ASP A 360 20.62 15.25 1.49
N ALA A 361 21.42 15.89 2.35
CA ALA A 361 22.59 16.66 1.93
C ALA A 361 23.64 15.80 1.19
N ALA A 362 23.68 14.49 1.46
CA ALA A 362 24.51 13.52 0.74
C ALA A 362 23.83 12.91 -0.51
N GLY A 363 22.60 13.32 -0.85
CA GLY A 363 21.81 12.80 -1.96
C GLY A 363 20.98 11.56 -1.65
N ILE A 364 20.89 11.16 -0.37
CA ILE A 364 20.20 9.95 0.09
C ILE A 364 18.83 10.32 0.67
N ALA A 365 17.77 9.99 -0.06
CA ALA A 365 16.41 10.28 0.35
C ALA A 365 15.84 9.15 1.23
N ILE A 366 15.64 9.44 2.51
CA ILE A 366 14.91 8.58 3.47
C ILE A 366 13.73 9.34 4.08
N ARG A 367 12.89 8.65 4.86
CA ARG A 367 11.85 9.29 5.68
C ARG A 367 12.28 9.39 7.13
N SER A 368 11.86 10.46 7.82
CA SER A 368 11.87 10.52 9.28
C SER A 368 10.50 10.91 9.84
N GLY A 369 10.27 10.53 11.09
CA GLY A 369 9.06 10.87 11.86
C GLY A 369 8.25 9.64 12.25
N HIS A 370 6.93 9.79 12.31
CA HIS A 370 6.03 8.72 12.77
C HIS A 370 5.52 7.82 11.66
N HIS A 371 5.84 8.08 10.38
CA HIS A 371 5.39 7.28 9.21
C HIS A 371 3.88 7.02 9.15
N CYS A 372 3.07 7.93 9.71
CA CYS A 372 1.63 7.76 9.87
C CYS A 372 1.25 6.50 10.69
N THR A 373 2.05 6.14 11.70
CA THR A 373 1.83 5.02 12.64
C THR A 373 2.09 5.49 14.08
N GLN A 374 1.63 6.70 14.43
CA GLN A 374 1.88 7.28 15.76
C GLN A 374 1.51 6.38 16.96
N PRO A 375 0.40 5.60 16.94
CA PRO A 375 0.13 4.64 18.01
C PRO A 375 1.23 3.58 18.18
N LEU A 376 1.79 3.08 17.08
CA LEU A 376 2.92 2.16 17.11
C LEU A 376 4.16 2.80 17.75
N MET A 377 4.45 4.07 17.42
CA MET A 377 5.57 4.80 18.03
C MET A 377 5.39 4.95 19.53
N ILE A 378 4.16 5.24 19.99
CA ILE A 378 3.83 5.28 21.42
C ILE A 378 4.03 3.91 22.07
N ARG A 379 3.53 2.83 21.45
CA ARG A 379 3.70 1.44 21.92
C ARG A 379 5.16 1.05 22.06
N LEU A 380 6.01 1.48 21.13
CA LEU A 380 7.45 1.19 21.13
C LEU A 380 8.27 2.17 22.00
N GLY A 381 7.64 3.19 22.59
CA GLY A 381 8.32 4.20 23.41
C GLY A 381 9.27 5.09 22.60
N LEU A 382 8.96 5.35 21.33
CA LEU A 382 9.80 6.12 20.40
C LEU A 382 9.11 7.43 19.99
N PRO A 383 9.85 8.56 19.88
CA PRO A 383 9.31 9.80 19.33
C PRO A 383 9.15 9.75 17.80
N GLY A 384 9.72 8.74 17.15
CA GLY A 384 9.75 8.54 15.70
C GLY A 384 10.98 7.74 15.30
N THR A 385 11.09 7.40 14.01
CA THR A 385 12.24 6.67 13.45
C THR A 385 12.71 7.31 12.15
N ALA A 386 13.96 7.03 11.77
CA ALA A 386 14.40 7.14 10.38
C ALA A 386 13.99 5.85 9.66
N ARG A 387 13.65 5.93 8.37
CA ARG A 387 13.19 4.78 7.60
C ARG A 387 13.79 4.79 6.20
N ALA A 388 14.59 3.78 5.91
CA ALA A 388 15.01 3.41 4.56
C ALA A 388 14.10 2.29 4.05
N SER A 389 13.52 2.48 2.87
CA SER A 389 12.62 1.54 2.22
C SER A 389 13.08 1.34 0.80
N PHE A 390 13.42 0.11 0.45
CA PHE A 390 14.00 -0.27 -0.82
C PHE A 390 12.90 -0.69 -1.81
N SER A 391 13.30 -0.81 -3.07
CA SER A 391 12.46 -1.26 -4.19
C SER A 391 13.33 -1.99 -5.20
N ILE A 392 12.69 -2.69 -6.15
CA ILE A 392 13.33 -3.44 -7.25
C ILE A 392 14.48 -2.75 -7.99
N TYR A 393 14.51 -1.41 -8.06
CA TYR A 393 15.57 -0.67 -8.76
C TYR A 393 16.75 -0.27 -7.87
N ASN A 394 16.67 -0.43 -6.55
CA ASN A 394 17.77 -0.08 -5.67
C ASN A 394 18.96 -1.04 -5.79
N THR A 395 20.15 -0.61 -5.38
CA THR A 395 21.40 -1.39 -5.53
C THR A 395 22.11 -1.63 -4.20
N LEU A 396 23.06 -2.58 -4.18
CA LEU A 396 23.95 -2.75 -3.02
C LEU A 396 24.87 -1.54 -2.83
N ASP A 397 25.32 -0.89 -3.91
CA ASP A 397 26.14 0.32 -3.81
C ASP A 397 25.36 1.46 -3.10
N GLU A 398 24.04 1.52 -3.29
CA GLU A 398 23.16 2.46 -2.57
C GLU A 398 22.99 2.08 -1.09
N VAL A 399 23.04 0.78 -0.76
CA VAL A 399 23.12 0.31 0.64
C VAL A 399 24.44 0.72 1.28
N ASP A 400 25.55 0.52 0.58
CA ASP A 400 26.88 0.90 1.06
C ASP A 400 26.95 2.42 1.30
N ALA A 401 26.42 3.23 0.36
CA ALA A 401 26.34 4.68 0.52
C ALA A 401 25.53 5.11 1.76
N LEU A 402 24.40 4.44 2.03
CA LEU A 402 23.60 4.67 3.24
C LEU A 402 24.41 4.38 4.51
N VAL A 403 25.07 3.21 4.57
CA VAL A 403 25.84 2.79 5.75
C VAL A 403 27.04 3.71 5.99
N GLU A 404 27.79 4.03 4.94
CA GLU A 404 28.94 4.94 5.02
C GLU A 404 28.55 6.32 5.55
N GLU A 405 27.45 6.89 5.07
CA GLU A 405 26.99 8.20 5.50
C GLU A 405 26.46 8.16 6.94
N LEU A 406 25.76 7.09 7.34
CA LEU A 406 25.34 6.91 8.74
C LEU A 406 26.54 6.82 9.69
N VAL A 407 27.63 6.15 9.31
CA VAL A 407 28.88 6.15 10.09
C VAL A 407 29.48 7.55 10.19
N ARG A 408 29.38 8.39 9.14
CA ARG A 408 29.85 9.78 9.20
C ARG A 408 28.98 10.63 10.13
N ILE A 409 27.65 10.49 10.05
CA ILE A 409 26.72 11.18 10.94
C ILE A 409 27.01 10.80 12.40
N GLN A 410 27.18 9.50 12.68
CA GLN A 410 27.55 9.01 14.00
C GLN A 410 28.82 9.69 14.54
N LYS A 411 29.87 9.80 13.72
CA LYS A 411 31.13 10.48 14.09
C LYS A 411 31.01 12.00 14.21
N PHE A 412 30.04 12.62 13.54
CA PHE A 412 29.82 14.06 13.62
C PHE A 412 29.17 14.47 14.95
N PHE A 413 28.28 13.62 15.48
CA PHE A 413 27.55 13.90 16.72
C PHE A 413 28.13 13.23 17.98
N ALA A 414 29.00 12.22 17.84
CA ALA A 414 29.75 11.61 18.94
C ALA A 414 30.96 12.46 19.32
#